data_AF-A0A3D4G1J9-F1
#
_entry.id   AF-A0A3D4G1J9-F1
#
_cell.length_a   1.000
_cell.length_b   1.000
_cell.length_c   1.000
_cell.angle_alpha   90.00
_cell.angle_beta   90.00
_cell.angle_gamma   90.00
#
_symmetry.space_group_name_H-M   'P 1'
#
loop_
_entity.id
_entity.type
_entity.pdbx_description
1 polymer ?
#
loop_
_entity_poly.entity_id
_entity_poly.type
_entity_poly.pdbx_seq_one_letter_code
_entity_poly.pdbx_strand_id
1 'polypeptide(L)'
;PASIEAIRKFTFQASLDYLEHATERFLESREGQGQFQIEFENSDFFDLTFIDSYELLDEDFRIGAGVTIPPGRYSFQSIRAGLTFGLQRWYSGI
;
A
#
# COMPACT_ATOMS: atom_id res chain seq x y z
N PRO A 1 -31.74 11.24 3.09
CA PRO A 1 -30.31 10.90 2.88
C PRO A 1 -29.67 11.94 1.98
N ALA A 2 -28.81 12.81 2.52
CA ALA A 2 -28.09 13.79 1.72
C ALA A 2 -26.99 13.05 0.94
N SER A 3 -27.12 12.99 -0.38
CA SER A 3 -25.99 12.67 -1.25
C SER A 3 -24.87 13.66 -0.94
N ILE A 4 -23.65 13.17 -0.72
CA ILE A 4 -22.48 14.06 -0.77
C ILE A 4 -22.34 14.44 -2.24
N GLU A 5 -22.88 15.60 -2.65
CA GLU A 5 -22.82 16.11 -4.03
C GLU A 5 -21.38 16.28 -4.58
N ALA A 6 -20.36 16.07 -3.74
CA ALA A 6 -18.96 16.17 -4.12
C ALA A 6 -18.28 14.84 -4.49
N ILE A 7 -18.86 13.67 -4.16
CA ILE A 7 -18.17 12.37 -4.33
C ILE A 7 -18.79 11.58 -5.48
N ARG A 8 -17.95 11.26 -6.46
CA ARG A 8 -18.31 10.50 -7.66
C ARG A 8 -18.15 9.00 -7.46
N LYS A 9 -17.08 8.55 -6.79
CA LYS A 9 -16.79 7.12 -6.61
C LYS A 9 -15.90 6.85 -5.40
N PHE A 10 -16.16 5.72 -4.75
CA PHE A 10 -15.24 5.08 -3.82
C PHE A 10 -14.65 3.81 -4.44
N THR A 11 -13.35 3.63 -4.28
CA THR A 11 -12.65 2.39 -4.65
C THR A 11 -11.90 1.85 -3.45
N PHE A 12 -12.04 0.56 -3.19
CA PHE A 12 -11.28 -0.15 -2.17
C PHE A 12 -10.69 -1.43 -2.77
N GLN A 13 -9.43 -1.70 -2.46
CA GLN A 13 -8.71 -2.89 -2.88
C GLN A 13 -7.89 -3.40 -1.69
N ALA A 14 -7.79 -4.71 -1.56
CA ALA A 14 -6.93 -5.35 -0.58
C ALA A 14 -6.32 -6.62 -1.17
N SER A 15 -5.06 -6.88 -0.85
CA SER A 15 -4.34 -8.10 -1.20
C SER A 15 -3.58 -8.63 0.02
N LEU A 16 -3.36 -9.93 0.02
CA LEU A 16 -2.56 -10.63 1.01
C LEU A 16 -1.75 -11.70 0.29
N ASP A 17 -0.44 -11.52 0.29
CA ASP A 17 0.53 -12.44 -0.26
C ASP A 17 1.26 -13.14 0.88
N TYR A 18 1.47 -14.45 0.75
CA TYR A 18 2.18 -15.24 1.74
C TYR A 18 3.08 -16.27 1.05
N LEU A 19 4.28 -16.43 1.60
CA LEU A 19 5.23 -17.48 1.24
C LEU A 19 5.44 -18.36 2.47
N GLU A 20 5.18 -19.66 2.27
CA GLU A 20 5.41 -20.69 3.27
C GLU A 20 6.62 -21.53 2.86
N HIS A 21 7.51 -21.81 3.81
CA HIS A 21 8.70 -22.59 3.55
C HIS A 21 8.31 -24.05 3.25
N ALA A 22 8.81 -24.62 2.15
CA ALA A 22 8.33 -25.89 1.59
C ALA A 22 8.64 -27.13 2.45
N THR A 23 9.48 -27.01 3.48
CA THR A 23 9.98 -28.16 4.26
C THR A 23 9.70 -28.07 5.76
N GLU A 24 9.58 -26.86 6.31
CA GLU A 24 9.34 -26.60 7.74
C GLU A 24 8.21 -25.57 7.83
N ARG A 25 7.08 -25.91 8.47
CA ARG A 25 5.82 -25.14 8.52
C ARG A 25 5.92 -23.77 9.25
N PHE A 26 6.90 -22.94 8.92
CA PHE A 26 7.03 -21.58 9.40
C PHE A 26 6.73 -20.60 8.26
N LEU A 27 6.05 -19.51 8.62
CA LEU A 27 5.76 -18.40 7.72
C LEU A 27 7.08 -17.68 7.42
N GLU A 28 7.52 -17.74 6.16
CA GLU A 28 8.78 -17.14 5.70
C GLU A 28 8.57 -15.65 5.44
N SER A 29 7.57 -15.32 4.60
CA SER A 29 7.21 -13.93 4.30
C SER A 29 5.70 -13.74 4.17
N ARG A 30 5.19 -12.60 4.61
CA ARG A 30 3.80 -12.16 4.41
C ARG A 30 3.76 -10.70 4.07
N GLU A 31 2.98 -10.33 3.08
CA GLU A 31 2.68 -8.94 2.76
C GLU A 31 1.17 -8.74 2.63
N GLY A 32 0.62 -7.85 3.45
CA GLY A 32 -0.75 -7.38 3.33
C GLY A 32 -0.76 -5.96 2.79
N GLN A 33 -1.58 -5.69 1.79
CA GLN A 33 -1.77 -4.35 1.24
C GLN A 33 -3.26 -3.99 1.23
N GLY A 34 -3.56 -2.74 1.57
CA GLY A 34 -4.87 -2.12 1.41
C GLY A 34 -4.75 -0.79 0.70
N GLN A 35 -5.65 -0.52 -0.24
CA GLN A 35 -5.76 0.76 -0.93
C GLN A 35 -7.20 1.25 -0.91
N PHE A 36 -7.37 2.51 -0.57
CA PHE A 36 -8.64 3.22 -0.60
C PHE A 36 -8.49 4.50 -1.42
N GLN A 37 -9.46 4.77 -2.28
CA GLN A 37 -9.47 5.95 -3.13
C GLN A 37 -10.86 6.59 -3.15
N ILE A 38 -10.89 7.90 -3.04
CA ILE A 38 -12.07 8.74 -3.25
C ILE A 38 -11.85 9.53 -4.52
N GLU A 39 -12.82 9.46 -5.42
CA GLU A 39 -12.89 10.28 -6.62
C GLU A 39 -14.02 11.30 -6.43
N PHE A 40 -13.67 12.57 -6.54
CA PHE A 40 -14.62 13.67 -6.42
C PHE A 40 -15.21 14.03 -7.80
N GLU A 41 -16.35 14.71 -7.79
CA GLU A 41 -17.04 15.16 -9.01
C GLU A 41 -16.21 16.18 -9.81
N ASN A 42 -15.35 16.96 -9.14
CA ASN A 42 -14.43 17.91 -9.77
C ASN A 42 -13.15 17.25 -10.34
N SER A 43 -13.10 15.92 -10.41
CA SER A 43 -11.93 15.15 -10.84
C SER A 43 -10.72 15.25 -9.91
N ASP A 44 -10.90 15.70 -8.67
CA ASP A 44 -9.90 15.51 -7.64
C ASP A 44 -9.92 14.04 -7.16
N PHE A 45 -8.77 13.59 -6.67
CA PHE A 45 -8.60 12.26 -6.12
C PHE A 45 -7.89 12.33 -4.77
N PHE A 46 -8.41 11.57 -3.80
CA PHE A 46 -7.71 11.23 -2.57
C PHE A 46 -7.34 9.75 -2.60
N ASP A 47 -6.10 9.42 -2.29
CA ASP A 47 -5.61 8.06 -2.17
C ASP A 47 -5.03 7.79 -0.77
N LEU A 48 -5.27 6.58 -0.28
CA LEU A 48 -4.69 6.05 0.94
C LEU A 48 -4.24 4.62 0.68
N THR A 49 -2.96 4.34 0.91
CA THR A 49 -2.37 3.01 0.82
C THR A 49 -1.75 2.62 2.16
N PHE A 50 -2.04 1.40 2.60
CA PHE A 50 -1.46 0.76 3.78
C PHE A 50 -0.77 -0.54 3.35
N ILE A 51 0.45 -0.76 3.83
CA ILE A 51 1.22 -2.00 3.61
C ILE A 51 1.74 -2.49 4.97
N ASP A 52 1.53 -3.76 5.26
CA ASP A 52 2.09 -4.49 6.41
C ASP A 52 2.89 -5.68 5.86
N SER A 53 4.21 -5.65 6.00
CA SER A 53 5.07 -6.77 5.61
C SER A 53 5.74 -7.39 6.81
N TYR A 54 5.90 -8.71 6.76
CA TYR A 54 6.55 -9.53 7.76
C TYR A 54 7.51 -10.47 7.06
N GLU A 55 8.71 -10.60 7.61
CA GLU A 55 9.77 -11.46 7.09
C GLU A 55 10.46 -12.16 8.26
N LEU A 56 10.64 -13.47 8.14
CA LEU A 56 11.40 -14.29 9.07
C LEU A 56 12.72 -14.68 8.41
N LEU A 57 13.83 -14.20 8.98
CA LEU A 57 15.17 -14.68 8.62
C LEU A 57 15.54 -15.83 9.54
N ASP A 58 15.74 -17.02 8.97
CA ASP A 58 16.22 -18.22 9.66
C ASP A 58 17.75 -18.29 9.72
N GLU A 59 18.43 -17.66 8.75
CA GLU A 59 19.88 -17.49 8.70
C GLU A 59 20.32 -16.03 8.50
N ASP A 60 21.64 -15.79 8.58
CA ASP A 60 22.25 -14.48 8.37
C ASP A 60 22.04 -13.99 6.92
N PHE A 61 21.38 -12.84 6.73
CA PHE A 61 21.16 -12.25 5.41
C PHE A 61 22.17 -11.14 5.11
N ARG A 62 23.04 -11.36 4.13
CA ARG A 62 24.09 -10.39 3.75
C ARG A 62 23.61 -9.43 2.67
N ILE A 63 23.45 -8.16 3.02
CA ILE A 63 23.02 -7.10 2.09
C ILE A 63 24.18 -6.31 1.46
N GLY A 64 25.41 -6.50 1.95
CA GLY A 64 26.59 -5.80 1.43
C GLY A 64 27.92 -6.20 2.07
N ALA A 65 29.00 -5.51 1.71
CA ALA A 65 30.30 -5.72 2.33
C ALA A 65 30.28 -5.24 3.79
N GLY A 66 30.38 -6.19 4.73
CA GLY A 66 30.37 -5.89 6.16
C GLY A 66 28.98 -5.58 6.75
N VAL A 67 27.90 -5.78 5.99
CA VAL A 67 26.52 -5.54 6.46
C VAL A 67 25.72 -6.83 6.35
N THR A 68 25.39 -7.40 7.51
CA THR A 68 24.62 -8.63 7.68
C THR A 68 23.46 -8.34 8.62
N ILE A 69 22.28 -8.84 8.25
CA ILE A 69 21.09 -8.83 9.09
C ILE A 69 21.02 -10.20 9.78
N PRO A 70 20.98 -10.26 11.12
CA PRO A 70 20.93 -11.52 11.84
C PRO A 70 19.56 -12.21 11.70
N PRO A 71 19.47 -13.52 11.99
CA PRO A 71 18.20 -14.23 12.10
C PRO A 71 17.24 -13.53 13.04
N GLY A 72 15.97 -13.47 12.65
CA GLY A 72 14.99 -12.73 13.41
C GLY A 72 13.68 -12.50 12.68
N ARG A 73 12.75 -11.91 13.42
CA ARG A 73 11.44 -11.50 12.89
C ARG A 73 11.49 -10.02 12.59
N TYR A 74 11.25 -9.67 11.34
CA TYR A 74 11.22 -8.31 10.86
C TYR A 74 9.80 -7.98 10.40
N SER A 75 9.30 -6.82 10.80
CA SER A 75 7.99 -6.33 10.40
C SER A 75 8.06 -4.87 10.03
N PHE A 76 7.42 -4.50 8.93
CA PHE A 76 7.42 -3.15 8.40
C PHE A 76 6.00 -2.72 8.11
N GLN A 77 5.68 -1.48 8.47
CA GLN A 77 4.38 -0.86 8.19
C GLN A 77 4.60 0.44 7.45
N SER A 78 3.88 0.62 6.35
CA SER A 78 3.94 1.81 5.52
C SER A 78 2.55 2.36 5.26
N ILE A 79 2.38 3.65 5.48
CA ILE A 79 1.16 4.40 5.13
C ILE A 79 1.55 5.50 4.16
N ARG A 80 0.83 5.58 3.05
CA ARG A 80 0.91 6.70 2.11
C ARG A 80 -0.49 7.27 1.93
N ALA A 81 -0.60 8.59 2.02
CA ALA A 81 -1.80 9.32 1.65
C ALA A 81 -1.45 10.41 0.64
N GLY A 82 -2.35 10.65 -0.30
CA GLY A 82 -2.16 11.61 -1.38
C GLY A 82 -3.44 12.36 -1.71
N LEU A 83 -3.26 13.59 -2.19
CA LEU A 83 -4.30 14.41 -2.78
C LEU A 83 -3.80 14.86 -4.15
N THR A 84 -4.59 14.56 -5.18
CA THR A 84 -4.34 15.00 -6.55
C THR A 84 -5.49 15.86 -7.00
N PHE A 85 -5.21 17.11 -7.38
CA PHE A 85 -6.21 18.02 -7.91
C PHE A 85 -6.38 17.82 -9.42
N GLY A 86 -7.62 17.71 -9.88
CA GLY A 86 -7.96 17.58 -11.28
C GLY A 86 -7.57 18.81 -12.09
N LEU A 87 -7.25 18.62 -13.38
CA LEU A 87 -7.00 19.73 -14.30
C LEU A 87 -8.34 20.41 -14.67
N GLN A 88 -8.76 21.39 -13.89
CA GLN A 88 -9.85 22.27 -14.30
C GLN A 88 -9.35 23.20 -15.41
N ARG A 89 -9.69 22.91 -16.68
CA ARG A 89 -9.59 23.92 -17.75
C ARG A 89 -10.72 24.93 -17.55
N TRP A 90 -10.43 26.03 -16.88
CA TRP A 90 -11.21 27.24 -16.97
C TRP A 90 -10.79 27.96 -18.27
N TYR A 91 -11.77 28.21 -19.14
CA TYR A 91 -11.65 28.79 -20.48
C TYR A 91 -11.10 27.89 -21.60
N SER A 92 -12.01 27.42 -22.44
CA SER A 92 -11.76 27.36 -23.89
C SER A 92 -12.39 28.62 -24.49
N GLY A 93 -11.63 29.70 -24.60
CA GLY A 93 -11.92 30.77 -25.59
C GLY A 93 -11.43 30.28 -26.96
N ILE A 94 -12.02 30.60 -28.11
CA ILE A 94 -12.81 31.74 -28.58
C ILE A 94 -13.97 31.23 -29.44
#